data_AF-A0A9W6NS97-F1
#
_entry.id   AF-A0A9W6NS97-F1
#
_cell.length_a   1.000
_cell.length_b   1.000
_cell.length_c   1.000
_cell.angle_alpha   90.00
_cell.angle_beta   90.00
_cell.angle_gamma   90.00
#
_symmetry.space_group_name_H-M   'P 1'
#
loop_
_entity.id
_entity.type
_entity.pdbx_description
1 polymer ?
#
loop_
_entity_poly.entity_id
_entity_poly.type
_entity_poly.pdbx_seq_one_letter_code
_entity_poly.pdbx_strand_id
1 'polypeptide(L)'
;MAHADLHDVHLHDVRLNDADLTGADLTLAYLSGTHLEGAILNASDGLDSESIRCARVDDNTTLPPGVKRPMRDAPVYDPACRVH
;
A
#
# COMPACT_ATOMS: atom_id res chain seq x y z
N MET A 1 -0.24 -4.41 18.95
CA MET A 1 -0.68 -5.62 18.23
C MET A 1 -1.56 -5.13 17.11
N ALA A 2 -0.98 -4.83 15.96
CA ALA A 2 -1.73 -4.82 14.73
C ALA A 2 -1.42 -6.17 14.07
N HIS A 3 -2.46 -6.95 13.81
CA HIS A 3 -2.47 -8.20 13.05
C HIS A 3 -3.80 -8.10 12.29
N ALA A 4 -3.84 -7.19 11.32
CA ALA A 4 -5.01 -7.00 10.48
C ALA A 4 -4.98 -8.05 9.37
N ASP A 5 -6.03 -8.85 9.28
CA ASP A 5 -6.23 -9.73 8.14
C ASP A 5 -6.88 -8.92 7.01
N LEU A 6 -6.08 -8.56 6.02
CA LEU A 6 -6.49 -7.84 4.81
C LEU A 6 -6.21 -8.69 3.56
N HIS A 7 -6.17 -10.01 3.74
CA HIS A 7 -5.96 -10.97 2.67
C HIS A 7 -7.06 -10.84 1.60
N ASP A 8 -6.66 -10.69 0.34
CA ASP A 8 -7.58 -10.61 -0.82
C ASP A 8 -8.67 -9.51 -0.69
N VAL A 9 -8.36 -8.43 0.05
CA VAL A 9 -9.29 -7.31 0.23
C VAL A 9 -9.15 -6.28 -0.90
N HIS A 10 -10.30 -5.79 -1.38
CA HIS A 10 -10.36 -4.67 -2.31
C HIS A 10 -10.29 -3.33 -1.56
N LEU A 11 -9.11 -2.69 -1.56
CA LEU A 11 -8.85 -1.42 -0.87
C LEU A 11 -8.72 -0.23 -1.85
N HIS A 12 -9.29 -0.37 -3.04
CA HIS A 12 -9.22 0.66 -4.08
C HIS A 12 -9.79 2.01 -3.58
N ASP A 13 -9.01 3.08 -3.73
CA ASP A 13 -9.32 4.45 -3.28
C ASP A 13 -9.66 4.59 -1.78
N VAL A 14 -9.29 3.60 -0.95
CA VAL A 14 -9.48 3.66 0.50
C VAL A 14 -8.47 4.60 1.16
N ARG A 15 -8.89 5.30 2.21
CA ARG A 15 -8.04 6.19 3.01
C ARG A 15 -7.48 5.46 4.23
N LEU A 16 -6.20 5.12 4.18
CA LEU A 16 -5.42 4.50 5.25
C LEU A 16 -4.20 5.37 5.64
N ASN A 17 -4.28 6.68 5.41
CA ASN A 17 -3.24 7.61 5.79
C ASN A 17 -2.98 7.52 7.30
N ASP A 18 -1.71 7.51 7.69
CA ASP A 18 -1.23 7.38 9.08
C ASP A 18 -1.70 6.10 9.80
N ALA A 19 -2.20 5.09 9.09
CA ALA A 19 -2.65 3.83 9.68
C ALA A 19 -1.48 2.97 10.17
N ASP A 20 -1.63 2.33 11.33
CA ASP A 20 -0.72 1.29 11.80
C ASP A 20 -1.16 -0.07 11.26
N LEU A 21 -0.46 -0.53 10.21
CA LEU A 21 -0.63 -1.82 9.55
C LEU A 21 0.56 -2.75 9.85
N THR A 22 1.29 -2.49 10.94
CA THR A 22 2.38 -3.37 11.39
C THR A 22 1.85 -4.79 11.53
N GLY A 23 2.49 -5.80 10.92
CA GLY A 23 2.05 -7.19 11.03
C GLY A 23 0.73 -7.52 10.34
N ALA A 24 0.19 -6.63 9.49
CA ALA A 24 -0.97 -6.95 8.66
C ALA A 24 -0.61 -7.96 7.56
N ASP A 25 -1.52 -8.89 7.29
CA ASP A 25 -1.44 -9.74 6.10
C ASP A 25 -2.12 -9.00 4.93
N LEU A 26 -1.30 -8.53 3.98
CA LEU A 26 -1.73 -7.84 2.76
C LEU A 26 -1.56 -8.73 1.53
N THR A 27 -1.41 -10.04 1.73
CA THR A 27 -1.30 -11.02 0.64
C THR A 27 -2.53 -10.90 -0.26
N LEU A 28 -2.29 -10.68 -1.57
CA LEU A 28 -3.33 -10.48 -2.60
C LEU A 28 -4.22 -9.24 -2.39
N ALA A 29 -3.88 -8.31 -1.49
CA ALA A 29 -4.65 -7.09 -1.31
C ALA A 29 -4.54 -6.16 -2.54
N TYR A 30 -5.66 -5.60 -2.97
CA TYR A 30 -5.72 -4.64 -4.08
C TYR A 30 -5.60 -3.21 -3.54
N LEU A 31 -4.39 -2.64 -3.61
CA LEU A 31 -4.03 -1.33 -3.03
C LEU A 31 -3.94 -0.19 -4.07
N SER A 32 -4.47 -0.41 -5.29
CA SER A 32 -4.45 0.62 -6.33
C SER A 32 -5.26 1.83 -5.90
N GLY A 33 -4.69 3.04 -5.99
CA GLY A 33 -5.36 4.28 -5.59
C GLY A 33 -5.50 4.48 -4.07
N THR A 34 -5.13 3.49 -3.24
CA THR A 34 -5.22 3.60 -1.78
C THR A 34 -4.30 4.71 -1.26
N HIS A 35 -4.77 5.49 -0.29
CA HIS A 35 -3.99 6.52 0.38
C HIS A 35 -3.25 5.90 1.58
N LEU A 36 -1.94 5.70 1.44
CA LEU A 36 -1.04 5.10 2.44
C LEU A 36 0.02 6.10 2.91
N GLU A 37 -0.14 7.40 2.65
CA GLU A 37 0.78 8.43 3.14
C GLU A 37 0.87 8.37 4.67
N GLY A 38 2.09 8.37 5.21
CA GLY A 38 2.33 8.21 6.65
C GLY A 38 2.01 6.84 7.25
N ALA A 39 1.48 5.88 6.47
CA ALA A 39 1.12 4.56 6.99
C ALA A 39 2.36 3.76 7.42
N ILE A 40 2.19 2.96 8.47
CA ILE A 40 3.23 2.08 9.02
C ILE A 40 2.95 0.65 8.56
N LEU A 41 3.71 0.18 7.56
CA LEU A 41 3.60 -1.17 6.98
C LEU A 41 4.81 -2.05 7.35
N ASN A 42 5.59 -1.68 8.37
CA ASN A 42 6.74 -2.48 8.76
C ASN A 42 6.30 -3.88 9.18
N ALA A 43 7.03 -4.90 8.72
CA ALA A 43 6.68 -6.29 9.00
C ALA A 43 5.24 -6.68 8.59
N SER A 44 4.62 -5.97 7.63
CA SER A 44 3.46 -6.51 6.91
C SER A 44 3.92 -7.62 5.96
N ASP A 45 3.07 -8.63 5.83
CA ASP A 45 3.31 -9.79 4.96
C ASP A 45 2.56 -9.63 3.64
N GLY A 46 3.09 -10.23 2.57
CA GLY A 46 2.44 -10.27 1.26
C GLY A 46 2.47 -8.98 0.46
N LEU A 47 3.16 -7.94 0.94
CA LEU A 47 3.34 -6.68 0.22
C LEU A 47 4.54 -6.77 -0.74
N ASP A 48 4.33 -6.41 -2.01
CA ASP A 48 5.40 -6.26 -2.98
C ASP A 48 5.38 -4.87 -3.67
N SER A 49 6.37 -4.60 -4.51
CA SER A 49 6.49 -3.29 -5.19
C SER A 49 5.43 -3.09 -6.28
N GLU A 50 4.79 -4.16 -6.75
CA GLU A 50 3.76 -4.13 -7.78
C GLU A 50 2.39 -3.80 -7.15
N SER A 51 2.05 -4.41 -6.01
CA SER A 51 0.81 -4.15 -5.26
C SER A 51 0.68 -2.68 -4.85
N ILE A 52 1.78 -2.04 -4.45
CA ILE A 52 1.79 -0.62 -4.10
C ILE A 52 2.16 0.30 -5.27
N ARG A 53 2.37 -0.23 -6.48
CA ARG A 53 2.79 0.57 -7.65
C ARG A 53 1.86 1.75 -7.91
N CYS A 54 0.57 1.53 -7.71
CA CYS A 54 -0.49 2.51 -7.91
C CYS A 54 -1.02 3.09 -6.59
N ALA A 55 -0.42 2.77 -5.45
CA ALA A 55 -0.80 3.34 -4.17
C ALA A 55 -0.16 4.72 -3.99
N ARG A 56 -0.81 5.56 -3.18
CA ARG A 56 -0.29 6.88 -2.81
C ARG A 56 0.52 6.71 -1.53
N VAL A 57 1.84 6.87 -1.63
CA VAL A 57 2.78 6.81 -0.50
C VAL A 57 3.65 8.06 -0.50
N ASP A 58 4.21 8.41 0.66
CA ASP A 58 5.10 9.55 0.81
C ASP A 58 6.40 9.17 1.55
N ASP A 59 7.17 10.19 1.92
CA ASP A 59 8.43 10.00 2.65
C ASP A 59 8.18 9.53 4.10
N ASN A 60 6.96 9.73 4.62
CA ASN A 60 6.56 9.32 5.97
C ASN A 60 6.04 7.87 6.01
N THR A 61 5.60 7.32 4.87
CA THR A 61 5.20 5.91 4.79
C THR A 61 6.38 4.99 5.12
N THR A 62 6.18 4.06 6.05
CA THR A 62 7.18 3.04 6.40
C THR A 62 6.85 1.75 5.67
N LEU A 63 7.70 1.33 4.73
CA LEU A 63 7.51 0.10 3.96
C LEU A 63 8.22 -1.11 4.58
N PRO A 64 7.72 -2.34 4.36
CA PRO A 64 8.40 -3.56 4.77
C PRO A 64 9.72 -3.74 3.99
N PRO A 65 10.69 -4.48 4.57
CA PRO A 65 11.98 -4.71 3.96
C PRO A 65 11.85 -5.42 2.60
N GLY A 66 12.63 -4.98 1.61
CA GLY A 66 12.62 -5.57 0.25
C GLY A 66 11.60 -4.95 -0.70
N VAL A 67 10.63 -4.17 -0.20
CA VAL A 67 9.69 -3.42 -1.05
C VAL A 67 10.30 -2.10 -1.47
N LYS A 68 10.32 -1.84 -2.78
CA LYS A 68 10.79 -0.57 -3.34
C LYS A 68 9.66 0.44 -3.30
N ARG A 69 9.97 1.67 -2.92
CA ARG A 69 9.00 2.78 -2.99
C ARG A 69 8.54 2.96 -4.45
N PRO A 70 7.23 2.99 -4.72
CA PRO A 70 6.70 3.41 -6.01
C PRO A 70 7.01 4.91 -6.23
N MET A 71 6.88 5.40 -7.46
CA MET A 71 7.07 6.82 -7.72
C MET A 71 6.02 7.63 -6.93
N ARG A 72 6.43 8.73 -6.28
CA ARG A 72 5.55 9.57 -5.43
C ARG A 72 4.25 10.00 -6.13
N ASP A 73 4.26 10.12 -7.45
CA ASP A 73 3.12 10.51 -8.27
C ASP A 73 2.62 9.40 -9.22
N ALA A 74 3.04 8.14 -9.00
CA ALA A 74 2.73 7.00 -9.88
C ALA A 74 1.23 6.88 -10.27
N PRO A 75 0.25 6.96 -9.35
CA PRO A 75 -1.16 6.82 -9.73
C PRO A 75 -1.70 7.94 -10.64
N VAL A 76 -1.05 9.10 -10.68
CA VAL A 76 -1.48 10.23 -11.53
C VAL A 76 -0.93 10.12 -12.95
N TYR A 77 0.24 9.50 -13.11
CA TYR A 77 0.99 9.50 -14.37
C TYR A 77 1.10 8.12 -15.05
N ASP A 78 0.86 7.02 -14.35
CA ASP A 78 0.88 5.67 -14.94
C ASP A 78 -0.51 5.31 -15.51
N PRO A 79 -0.65 5.13 -16.84
CA PRO A 79 -1.92 4.72 -17.44
C PRO A 79 -2.37 3.32 -16.99
N ALA A 80 -1.48 2.47 -16.48
CA ALA A 80 -1.85 1.19 -15.87
C ALA A 80 -2.46 1.36 -14.47
N CYS A 81 -2.27 2.53 -13.83
CA CYS A 81 -2.93 2.90 -12.59
C CYS A 81 -4.27 3.63 -12.80
N ARG A 82 -4.66 3.90 -14.06
CA ARG A 82 -6.04 4.28 -14.38
C ARG A 82 -6.91 3.05 -14.22
N VAL A 83 -7.53 2.95 -13.06
CA VAL A 83 -8.61 1.99 -12.79
C VAL A 83 -9.70 2.06 -13.86
N HIS A 84 -10.21 0.88 -14.21
CA HIS A 84 -11.35 0.70 -15.11
C HIS A 84 -12.64 0.62 -14.32
#